data_AF-A0A4U7B5Q1-F1
#
_entry.id   AF-A0A4U7B5Q1-F1
#
_cell.length_a   1.000
_cell.length_b   1.000
_cell.length_c   1.000
_cell.angle_alpha   90.00
_cell.angle_beta   90.00
_cell.angle_gamma   90.00
#
_symmetry.space_group_name_H-M   'P 1'
#
loop_
_entity.id
_entity.type
_entity.pdbx_description
1 polymer ?
#
loop_
_entity_poly.entity_id
_entity_poly.type
_entity_poly.pdbx_seq_one_letter_code
_entity_poly.pdbx_strand_id
1 'polypeptide(L)'
;MFEVCPRARVAEVTNVQDAMHFLPELQVEDAAVLVTDPALLDSQYAPVLDEVAAFGKAGGTVIFGLQVNEPHRMDDLQRVFRTYFGVPWQIELNDSTWFTF
;
A
#
# COMPACT_ATOMS: atom_id res chain seq x y z
N MET A 1 28.33 15.25 21.23
CA MET A 1 28.48 14.30 20.11
C MET A 1 27.30 13.35 20.22
N PHE A 2 26.25 13.59 19.45
CA PHE A 2 25.02 12.78 19.50
C PHE A 2 25.11 11.71 18.41
N GLU A 3 24.97 10.46 18.82
CA GLU A 3 24.85 9.31 17.94
C GLU A 3 23.51 9.44 17.19
N VAL A 4 23.57 9.60 15.86
CA VAL A 4 22.37 9.61 15.02
C VAL A 4 21.99 8.14 14.81
N CYS A 5 21.21 7.57 15.72
CA CYS A 5 20.50 6.33 15.43
C CYS A 5 19.48 6.65 14.33
N PRO A 6 19.54 6.04 13.14
CA PRO A 6 18.45 6.16 12.19
C PRO A 6 17.21 5.54 12.84
N ARG A 7 16.20 6.35 13.15
CA ARG A 7 14.96 5.89 13.80
C ARG A 7 14.16 4.91 12.94
N ALA A 8 14.48 4.82 11.65
CA ALA A 8 13.93 3.86 10.70
C ALA A 8 14.93 3.61 9.57
N ARG A 9 14.87 2.42 8.96
CA ARG A 9 15.52 2.11 7.69
C ARG A 9 14.45 2.08 6.61
N VAL A 10 14.65 2.84 5.54
CA VAL A 10 13.72 2.94 4.42
C VAL A 10 14.38 2.30 3.20
N ALA A 11 13.65 1.41 2.52
CA ALA A 11 14.04 0.85 1.23
C ALA A 11 12.91 1.12 0.23
N GLU A 12 13.25 1.80 -0.87
CA GLU A 12 12.32 2.03 -1.97
C GLU A 12 12.41 0.86 -2.96
N VAL A 13 11.26 0.33 -3.37
CA VAL A 13 11.17 -0.78 -4.29
C VAL A 13 10.22 -0.41 -5.42
N THR A 14 10.75 -0.34 -6.63
CA THR A 14 10.03 0.19 -7.82
C THR A 14 9.84 -0.85 -8.92
N ASN A 15 10.27 -2.09 -8.72
CA ASN A 15 10.07 -3.17 -9.68
C ASN A 15 9.62 -4.47 -8.99
N VAL A 16 9.00 -5.34 -9.79
CA VAL A 16 8.39 -6.58 -9.32
C VAL A 16 9.41 -7.55 -8.74
N GLN A 17 10.58 -7.69 -9.36
CA GLN A 17 11.59 -8.65 -8.94
C GLN A 17 12.09 -8.33 -7.52
N ASP A 18 12.42 -7.06 -7.28
CA ASP A 18 12.87 -6.61 -5.96
C ASP A 18 11.72 -6.70 -4.94
N ALA A 19 10.49 -6.37 -5.32
CA ALA A 19 9.35 -6.48 -4.42
C ALA A 19 9.12 -7.92 -3.95
N MET A 20 9.17 -8.86 -4.89
CA MET A 20 9.04 -10.30 -4.60
C MET A 20 10.22 -10.87 -3.82
N HIS A 21 11.39 -10.20 -3.84
CA HIS A 21 12.53 -10.58 -3.01
C HIS A 21 12.42 -10.00 -1.59
N PHE A 22 12.05 -8.73 -1.45
CA PHE A 22 12.05 -8.02 -0.15
C PHE A 22 10.83 -8.34 0.72
N LEU A 23 9.62 -8.39 0.14
CA LEU A 23 8.38 -8.56 0.92
C LEU A 23 8.37 -9.82 1.81
N PRO A 24 8.81 -11.00 1.32
CA PRO A 24 8.84 -12.21 2.15
C PRO A 24 9.87 -12.18 3.29
N GLU A 25 10.87 -11.32 3.21
CA GLU A 25 11.91 -11.18 4.24
C GLU A 25 11.50 -10.24 5.39
N LEU A 26 10.42 -9.48 5.22
CA LEU A 26 9.94 -8.54 6.23
C LEU A 26 9.39 -9.25 7.46
N GLN A 27 9.77 -8.76 8.63
CA GLN A 27 9.17 -9.16 9.92
C GLN A 27 8.08 -8.16 10.29
N VAL A 28 6.90 -8.66 10.64
CA VAL A 28 5.70 -7.83 10.89
C VAL A 28 5.84 -6.88 12.08
N GLU A 29 6.69 -7.22 13.06
CA GLU A 29 6.94 -6.41 14.27
C GLU A 29 7.87 -5.20 14.06
N ASP A 30 8.72 -5.24 13.03
CA ASP A 30 9.78 -4.24 12.82
C ASP A 30 9.65 -3.47 11.51
N ALA A 31 8.64 -3.78 10.70
CA ALA A 31 8.46 -3.21 9.36
C ALA A 31 7.04 -2.70 9.12
N ALA A 32 6.95 -1.73 8.21
CA ALA A 32 5.70 -1.30 7.59
C ALA A 32 5.90 -1.17 6.08
N VAL A 33 4.86 -1.48 5.32
CA VAL A 33 4.84 -1.32 3.87
C VAL A 33 4.07 -0.06 3.53
N LEU A 34 4.71 0.88 2.85
CA LEU A 34 4.07 2.07 2.30
C LEU A 34 3.88 1.89 0.79
N VAL A 35 2.63 1.80 0.35
CA VAL A 35 2.27 1.75 -1.07
C VAL A 35 2.00 3.17 -1.55
N THR A 36 2.80 3.64 -2.50
CA THR A 36 2.75 5.03 -3.03
C THR A 36 2.30 5.11 -4.49
N ASP A 37 2.44 4.03 -5.26
CA ASP A 37 2.11 4.00 -6.69
C ASP A 37 0.78 3.25 -6.94
N PRO A 38 -0.24 3.90 -7.53
CA PRO A 38 -1.53 3.27 -7.83
C PRO A 38 -1.42 2.16 -8.88
N ALA A 39 -0.32 2.05 -9.63
CA ALA A 39 -0.08 0.95 -10.56
C ALA A 39 -0.15 -0.41 -9.85
N LEU A 40 0.14 -0.51 -8.54
CA LEU A 40 0.00 -1.77 -7.80
C LEU A 40 -1.44 -2.35 -7.82
N LEU A 41 -2.44 -1.52 -8.11
CA LEU A 41 -3.84 -1.95 -8.24
C LEU A 41 -4.12 -2.69 -9.57
N ASP A 42 -3.20 -2.60 -10.54
CA ASP A 42 -3.34 -3.25 -11.85
C ASP A 42 -3.09 -4.75 -11.74
N SER A 43 -3.86 -5.53 -12.51
CA SER A 43 -3.84 -7.00 -12.46
C SER A 43 -2.46 -7.62 -12.74
N GLN A 44 -1.61 -6.92 -13.51
CA GLN A 44 -0.25 -7.36 -13.81
C GLN A 44 0.67 -7.38 -12.57
N TYR A 45 0.33 -6.64 -11.51
CA TYR A 45 1.07 -6.63 -10.24
C TYR A 45 0.38 -7.44 -9.14
N ALA A 46 -0.63 -8.24 -9.49
CA ALA A 46 -1.33 -9.12 -8.56
C ALA A 46 -0.40 -9.95 -7.65
N PRO A 47 0.73 -10.53 -8.15
CA PRO A 47 1.65 -11.27 -7.27
C PRO A 47 2.26 -10.41 -6.16
N VAL A 48 2.61 -9.15 -6.46
CA VAL A 48 3.16 -8.23 -5.46
C VAL A 48 2.06 -7.85 -4.46
N LEU A 49 0.85 -7.60 -4.96
CA LEU A 49 -0.29 -7.25 -4.11
C LEU A 49 -0.70 -8.40 -3.18
N ASP A 50 -0.58 -9.65 -3.63
CA ASP A 50 -0.78 -10.85 -2.80
C ASP A 50 0.20 -10.87 -1.62
N GLU A 51 1.50 -10.61 -1.86
CA GLU A 51 2.51 -10.56 -0.80
C GLU A 51 2.29 -9.39 0.17
N VAL A 52 1.95 -8.20 -0.35
CA VAL A 52 1.59 -7.04 0.49
C VAL A 52 0.38 -7.37 1.37
N ALA A 53 -0.64 -8.00 0.80
CA ALA A 53 -1.83 -8.39 1.55
C ALA A 53 -1.53 -9.51 2.56
N ALA A 54 -0.66 -10.46 2.23
CA ALA A 54 -0.20 -11.50 3.14
C ALA A 54 0.53 -10.88 4.35
N PHE A 55 1.43 -9.93 4.12
CA PHE A 55 2.10 -9.17 5.18
C PHE A 55 1.08 -8.46 6.10
N GLY A 56 0.10 -7.77 5.52
CA GLY A 56 -0.96 -7.11 6.30
C GLY A 56 -1.81 -8.10 7.11
N LYS A 57 -2.20 -9.23 6.53
CA LYS A 57 -2.99 -10.29 7.21
C LYS A 57 -2.21 -10.98 8.32
N ALA A 58 -0.88 -11.06 8.21
CA ALA A 58 -0.01 -11.60 9.24
C ALA A 58 0.14 -10.66 10.46
N GLY A 59 -0.47 -9.47 10.42
CA GLY A 59 -0.41 -8.47 11.49
C GLY A 59 0.53 -7.31 11.20
N GLY A 60 1.18 -7.29 10.02
CA GLY A 60 2.01 -6.18 9.58
C GLY A 60 1.20 -4.93 9.24
N THR A 61 1.85 -3.77 9.26
CA THR A 61 1.21 -2.50 8.90
C THR A 61 1.41 -2.20 7.42
N VAL A 62 0.31 -2.09 6.66
CA VAL A 62 0.32 -1.63 5.27
C VAL A 62 -0.41 -0.30 5.17
N ILE A 63 0.25 0.70 4.60
CA ILE A 63 -0.28 2.06 4.43
C ILE A 63 -0.40 2.34 2.93
N PHE A 64 -1.60 2.71 2.48
CA PHE A 64 -1.84 3.12 1.10
C PHE A 64 -1.87 4.66 1.03
N GLY A 65 -0.79 5.25 0.51
CA GLY A 65 -0.66 6.68 0.24
C GLY A 65 -0.72 6.95 -1.26
N LEU A 66 -1.87 6.68 -1.86
CA LEU A 66 -2.04 6.67 -3.31
C LEU A 66 -2.62 7.98 -3.86
N GLN A 67 -2.11 8.44 -5.00
CA GLN A 67 -2.75 9.48 -5.80
C GLN A 67 -3.72 8.84 -6.79
N VAL A 68 -5.01 8.78 -6.42
CA VAL A 68 -6.09 8.25 -7.27
C VAL A 68 -6.91 9.40 -7.85
N ASN A 69 -6.49 9.92 -9.00
CA ASN A 69 -7.18 11.04 -9.65
C ASN A 69 -8.31 10.59 -10.57
N GLU A 70 -8.31 9.33 -11.03
CA GLU A 70 -9.36 8.81 -11.91
C GLU A 70 -10.41 7.99 -11.14
N PRO A 71 -11.71 8.12 -11.47
CA PRO A 71 -12.79 7.38 -10.79
C PRO A 71 -12.60 5.86 -10.79
N HIS A 72 -12.12 5.27 -11.90
CA HIS A 72 -11.91 3.82 -11.99
C HIS A 72 -10.86 3.31 -10.99
N ARG A 73 -9.87 4.14 -10.62
CA ARG A 73 -8.87 3.79 -9.61
C ARG A 73 -9.49 3.65 -8.22
N MET A 74 -10.60 4.36 -7.96
CA MET A 74 -11.34 4.23 -6.71
C MET A 74 -12.06 2.88 -6.63
N ASP A 75 -12.70 2.47 -7.72
CA ASP A 75 -13.34 1.15 -7.83
C ASP A 75 -12.30 0.03 -7.71
N ASP A 76 -11.14 0.18 -8.35
CA ASP A 76 -10.03 -0.76 -8.25
C ASP A 76 -9.53 -0.89 -6.80
N LEU A 77 -9.37 0.23 -6.09
CA LEU A 77 -8.92 0.25 -4.71
C LEU A 77 -9.93 -0.45 -3.78
N GLN A 78 -11.23 -0.17 -3.93
CA GLN A 78 -12.28 -0.88 -3.18
C GLN A 78 -12.28 -2.38 -3.48
N ARG A 79 -12.12 -2.75 -4.75
CA ARG A 79 -11.98 -4.16 -5.17
C ARG A 79 -10.77 -4.81 -4.51
N VAL A 80 -9.63 -4.13 -4.47
CA VAL A 80 -8.41 -4.63 -3.84
C VAL A 80 -8.62 -4.87 -2.35
N PHE A 81 -9.15 -3.89 -1.62
CA PHE A 81 -9.42 -4.05 -0.19
C PHE A 81 -10.39 -5.21 0.10
N ARG A 82 -11.43 -5.37 -0.72
CA ARG A 82 -12.37 -6.47 -0.58
C ARG A 82 -11.74 -7.83 -0.90
N THR A 83 -11.04 -7.95 -2.02
CA THR A 83 -10.53 -9.23 -2.53
C THR A 83 -9.27 -9.68 -1.78
N TYR A 84 -8.32 -8.77 -1.60
CA TYR A 84 -7.00 -9.09 -1.06
C TYR A 84 -6.97 -8.94 0.45
N PHE A 85 -7.64 -7.96 1.04
CA PHE A 85 -7.61 -7.75 2.49
C PHE A 85 -8.87 -8.27 3.20
N GLY A 86 -9.93 -8.61 2.47
CA GLY A 86 -11.18 -9.10 3.05
C GLY A 86 -11.99 -8.03 3.79
N VAL A 87 -11.66 -6.75 3.59
CA VAL A 87 -12.33 -5.63 4.27
C VAL A 87 -13.35 -4.96 3.35
N PRO A 88 -14.60 -4.72 3.81
CA PRO A 88 -15.66 -4.18 2.97
C PRO A 88 -15.61 -2.65 2.91
N TRP A 89 -14.42 -2.08 2.64
CA TRP A 89 -14.26 -0.63 2.59
C TRP A 89 -14.97 -0.04 1.38
N GLN A 90 -15.84 0.93 1.65
CA GLN A 90 -16.48 1.77 0.64
C GLN A 90 -15.81 3.13 0.71
N ILE A 91 -15.35 3.61 -0.44
CA ILE A 91 -14.79 4.96 -0.55
C ILE A 91 -15.85 5.81 -1.23
N GLU A 92 -16.50 6.64 -0.45
CA GLU A 92 -17.44 7.62 -0.95
C GLU A 92 -16.65 8.87 -1.36
N LEU A 93 -16.72 9.24 -2.64
CA LEU A 93 -16.32 10.57 -3.06
C LEU A 93 -17.38 11.54 -2.54
N ASN A 94 -16.99 12.46 -1.66
CA ASN A 94 -17.86 13.59 -1.41
C ASN A 94 -17.78 14.52 -2.64
N ASP A 95 -18.91 15.01 -3.12
CA ASP A 95 -18.96 16.03 -4.16
C ASP A 95 -18.54 17.43 -3.62
N SER A 96 -18.01 17.49 -2.40
CA SER A 96 -17.67 18.72 -1.69
C SER A 96 -16.26 19.19 -2.07
N THR A 97 -16.03 19.40 -3.36
CA THR A 97 -14.86 20.14 -3.86
C THR A 97 -15.07 21.65 -3.73
N TRP A 98 -15.13 22.17 -2.49
CA TRP A 98 -14.94 23.60 -2.25
C TRP A 98 -14.15 23.82 -0.97
N PHE A 99 -12.85 24.10 -1.10
CA PHE A 99 -12.13 24.88 -0.11
C PHE A 99 -12.50 26.35 -0.34
N THR A 100 -13.41 26.89 0.45
CA THR A 100 -13.54 28.35 0.60
C THR A 100 -12.47 28.83 1.58
N PHE A 101 -11.52 29.61 1.07
CA PHE A 101 -10.62 30.48 1.84
C PHE A 101 -11.28 31.85 2.06
#